data_AF-A0A7S4KE95-F1
#
_entry.id   AF-A0A7S4KE95-F1
#
_cell.length_a   1.000
_cell.length_b   1.000
_cell.length_c   1.000
_cell.angle_alpha   90.00
_cell.angle_beta   90.00
_cell.angle_gamma   90.00
#
_symmetry.space_group_name_H-M   'P 1'
#
loop_
_entity.id
_entity.type
_entity.pdbx_description
1 polymer ?
#
loop_
_entity_poly.entity_id
_entity_poly.type
_entity_poly.pdbx_seq_one_letter_code
_entity_poly.pdbx_strand_id
1 'polypeptide(L)'
;ERDPRNILISFSLVQLLLSSFPDSHSAIDEFFDIVTCYFPIQFRTRPTDPDQITADQLKLAFSSCLSSTSAFAPLSLPFFIEKIGKNDGEDDVKYDALVVLQQCLDSYDRSIIIGHCGIIWEALCNELAISSEGKVVEGVERVVESLSRRVSREAVFSVDSGGKSKSDTKEAFSVLLTRVNSSLKSLFLSPSSNSFTEEPTTRLSLDKCSSLRIFFVALSSSLSSSSLLFEVIEGVVGEVMKELKETGDKEGG
;
A
#
# COMPACT_ATOMS: atom_id res chain seq x y z
N GLU A 1 9.92 -24.13 -14.18
CA GLU A 1 11.28 -24.30 -13.63
C GLU A 1 11.16 -24.44 -12.10
N ARG A 2 12.07 -25.14 -11.43
CA ARG A 2 12.06 -25.33 -9.96
C ARG A 2 13.43 -25.10 -9.30
N ASP A 3 14.52 -25.02 -10.06
CA ASP A 3 15.83 -24.66 -9.49
C ASP A 3 15.86 -23.16 -9.16
N PRO A 4 16.14 -22.76 -7.91
CA PRO A 4 16.15 -21.35 -7.51
C PRO A 4 17.14 -20.50 -8.31
N ARG A 5 18.25 -21.08 -8.79
CA ARG A 5 19.24 -20.37 -9.62
C ARG A 5 18.64 -20.01 -10.97
N ASN A 6 17.93 -20.96 -11.57
CA ASN A 6 17.27 -20.75 -12.85
C ASN A 6 16.07 -19.80 -12.71
N ILE A 7 15.37 -19.82 -11.56
CA ILE A 7 14.29 -18.87 -11.28
C ILE A 7 14.85 -17.44 -11.21
N LEU A 8 15.96 -17.18 -10.52
CA LEU A 8 16.61 -15.86 -10.51
C LEU A 8 16.95 -15.39 -11.93
N ILE A 9 17.59 -16.26 -12.73
CA ILE A 9 17.91 -15.96 -14.13
C ILE A 9 16.63 -15.67 -14.93
N SER A 10 15.56 -16.43 -14.71
CA SER A 10 14.28 -16.23 -15.39
C SER A 10 13.71 -14.85 -15.11
N PHE A 11 13.70 -14.42 -13.84
CA PHE A 11 13.25 -13.07 -13.48
C PHE A 11 14.12 -11.98 -14.14
N SER A 12 15.44 -12.14 -14.14
CA SER A 12 16.34 -11.19 -14.83
C SER A 12 16.10 -11.15 -16.35
N LEU A 13 15.80 -12.29 -16.97
CA LEU A 13 15.48 -12.35 -18.39
C LEU A 13 14.16 -11.65 -18.71
N VAL A 14 13.12 -11.83 -17.90
CA VAL A 14 11.85 -11.10 -18.07
C VAL A 14 12.07 -9.59 -18.00
N GLN A 15 12.82 -9.11 -17.00
CA GLN A 15 13.17 -7.69 -16.88
C GLN A 15 13.94 -7.18 -18.09
N LEU A 16 14.93 -7.95 -18.56
CA LEU A 16 15.73 -7.59 -19.73
C LEU A 16 14.88 -7.52 -21.00
N LEU A 17 13.98 -8.48 -21.20
CA LEU A 17 13.10 -8.52 -22.36
C LEU A 17 12.16 -7.31 -22.39
N LEU A 18 11.47 -7.03 -21.27
CA LEU A 18 10.53 -5.92 -21.17
C LEU A 18 11.20 -4.54 -21.29
N SER A 19 12.44 -4.41 -20.80
CA SER A 19 13.19 -3.15 -20.92
C SER A 19 13.84 -2.95 -22.30
N SER A 20 14.27 -4.03 -22.96
CA SER A 20 14.99 -3.96 -24.25
C SER A 20 14.07 -3.97 -25.46
N PHE A 21 12.86 -4.55 -25.32
CA PHE A 21 11.91 -4.74 -26.42
C PHE A 21 10.53 -4.22 -26.02
N PRO A 22 10.22 -2.93 -26.27
CA PRO A 22 8.91 -2.36 -25.93
C PRO A 22 7.71 -3.11 -26.52
N ASP A 23 7.88 -3.73 -27.69
CA ASP A 23 6.84 -4.56 -28.32
C ASP A 23 6.45 -5.78 -27.48
N SER A 24 7.34 -6.24 -26.58
CA SER A 24 7.05 -7.33 -25.64
C SER A 24 5.98 -6.99 -24.61
N HIS A 25 5.64 -5.70 -24.42
CA HIS A 25 4.49 -5.30 -23.59
C HIS A 25 3.14 -5.82 -24.13
N SER A 26 3.08 -6.21 -25.41
CA SER A 26 1.88 -6.87 -25.97
C SER A 26 1.59 -8.25 -25.36
N ALA A 27 2.60 -8.88 -24.76
CA ALA A 27 2.49 -10.18 -24.08
C ALA A 27 2.64 -10.05 -22.55
N ILE A 28 2.24 -8.89 -21.99
CA ILE A 28 2.45 -8.60 -20.57
C ILE A 28 1.69 -9.55 -19.65
N ASP A 29 0.52 -10.03 -20.09
CA ASP A 29 -0.29 -11.01 -19.36
C ASP A 29 0.48 -12.34 -19.22
N GLU A 30 1.12 -12.83 -20.29
CA GLU A 30 1.91 -14.05 -20.25
C GLU A 30 3.15 -13.90 -19.36
N PHE A 31 3.85 -12.77 -19.43
CA PHE A 31 4.96 -12.49 -18.53
C PHE A 31 4.50 -12.44 -17.07
N PHE A 32 3.34 -11.83 -16.82
CA PHE A 32 2.78 -11.72 -15.49
C PHE A 32 2.43 -13.10 -14.92
N ASP A 33 1.78 -13.97 -15.70
CA ASP A 33 1.45 -15.34 -15.30
C ASP A 33 2.71 -16.17 -15.01
N ILE A 34 3.74 -16.04 -15.86
CA ILE A 34 5.02 -16.73 -15.67
C ILE A 34 5.70 -16.29 -14.36
N VAL A 35 5.66 -15.01 -14.04
CA VAL A 35 6.31 -14.50 -12.81
C VAL A 35 5.47 -14.84 -11.58
N THR A 36 4.17 -14.56 -11.60
CA THR A 36 3.28 -14.71 -10.44
C THR A 36 2.98 -16.16 -10.06
N CYS A 37 3.21 -17.13 -10.95
CA CYS A 37 3.08 -18.55 -10.60
C CYS A 37 4.03 -19.01 -9.48
N TYR A 38 5.07 -18.22 -9.16
CA TYR A 38 5.98 -18.46 -8.04
C TYR A 38 5.51 -17.85 -6.71
N PHE A 39 4.41 -17.09 -6.67
CA PHE A 39 3.90 -16.47 -5.46
C PHE A 39 2.88 -17.37 -4.71
N PRO A 40 2.98 -17.53 -3.38
CA PRO A 40 4.05 -17.04 -2.51
C PRO A 40 5.34 -17.85 -2.67
N ILE A 41 6.49 -17.20 -2.45
CA ILE A 41 7.81 -17.85 -2.54
C ILE A 41 7.98 -18.81 -1.35
N GLN A 42 7.61 -20.07 -1.56
CA GLN A 42 7.77 -21.15 -0.59
C GLN A 42 9.07 -21.91 -0.86
N PHE A 43 10.19 -21.36 -0.39
CA PHE A 43 11.50 -21.95 -0.56
C PHE A 43 12.18 -22.22 0.79
N ARG A 44 12.71 -23.43 0.96
CA ARG A 44 13.55 -23.81 2.11
C ARG A 44 14.92 -24.23 1.62
N THR A 45 15.94 -23.55 2.12
CA THR A 45 17.35 -23.88 1.90
C THR A 45 17.71 -25.24 2.50
N ARG A 46 18.68 -25.96 1.90
CA ARG A 46 19.24 -27.20 2.46
C ARG A 46 20.46 -26.87 3.35
N PRO A 47 20.65 -27.41 4.55
CA PRO A 47 21.73 -26.97 5.45
C PRO A 47 23.19 -27.07 4.95
N THR A 48 23.47 -27.72 3.83
CA THR A 48 24.81 -28.17 3.39
C THR A 48 25.35 -27.52 2.12
N ASP A 49 24.71 -26.47 1.58
CA ASP A 49 25.18 -25.82 0.36
C ASP A 49 25.89 -24.49 0.68
N PRO A 50 27.17 -24.31 0.36
CA PRO A 50 27.91 -23.06 0.60
C PRO A 50 27.54 -21.92 -0.36
N ASP A 51 26.97 -22.20 -1.54
CA ASP A 51 26.57 -21.20 -2.56
C ASP A 51 25.05 -20.93 -2.56
N GLN A 52 24.43 -21.00 -1.39
CA GLN A 52 22.99 -21.20 -1.33
C GLN A 52 22.19 -19.93 -1.60
N ILE A 53 21.37 -19.98 -2.66
CA ILE A 53 20.32 -18.98 -2.86
C ILE A 53 19.36 -19.02 -1.67
N THR A 54 19.04 -17.85 -1.13
CA THR A 54 18.10 -17.71 -0.01
C THR A 54 16.68 -17.44 -0.49
N ALA A 55 15.68 -17.72 0.36
CA ALA A 55 14.29 -17.35 0.06
C ALA A 55 14.14 -15.83 -0.12
N ASP A 56 14.87 -15.04 0.67
CA ASP A 56 14.84 -13.57 0.57
C ASP A 56 15.40 -13.08 -0.76
N GLN A 57 16.48 -13.69 -1.28
CA GLN A 57 16.98 -13.39 -2.62
C GLN A 57 15.93 -13.64 -3.71
N LEU A 58 15.18 -14.74 -3.62
CA LEU A 58 14.10 -15.03 -4.56
C LEU A 58 12.94 -14.04 -4.43
N LYS A 59 12.53 -13.69 -3.20
CA LYS A 59 11.49 -12.68 -2.94
C LYS A 59 11.88 -11.31 -3.49
N LEU A 60 13.13 -10.89 -3.27
CA LEU A 60 13.66 -9.64 -3.79
C LEU A 60 13.70 -9.63 -5.32
N ALA A 61 14.16 -10.71 -5.96
CA ALA A 61 14.21 -10.81 -7.41
C ALA A 61 12.81 -10.88 -8.05
N PHE A 62 11.87 -11.59 -7.43
CA PHE A 62 10.46 -11.64 -7.81
C PHE A 62 9.85 -10.23 -7.79
N SER A 63 10.02 -9.53 -6.67
CA SER A 63 9.48 -8.19 -6.48
C SER A 63 10.11 -7.18 -7.46
N SER A 64 11.43 -7.22 -7.62
CA SER A 64 12.17 -6.40 -8.59
C SER A 64 11.70 -6.66 -10.04
N CYS A 65 11.31 -7.90 -10.35
CA CYS A 65 10.79 -8.25 -11.66
C CYS A 65 9.43 -7.63 -11.94
N LEU A 66 8.51 -7.70 -10.98
CA LEU A 66 7.18 -7.11 -11.15
C LEU A 66 7.24 -5.58 -11.12
N SER A 67 8.13 -4.99 -10.33
CA SER A 67 8.29 -3.55 -10.25
C SER A 67 9.14 -2.95 -11.38
N SER A 68 9.70 -3.75 -12.29
CA SER A 68 10.65 -3.25 -13.31
C SER A 68 10.02 -2.39 -14.40
N THR A 69 8.70 -2.49 -14.60
CA THR A 69 7.97 -1.72 -15.61
C THR A 69 6.54 -1.46 -15.17
N SER A 70 6.05 -0.24 -15.41
CA SER A 70 4.65 0.15 -15.19
C SER A 70 3.66 -0.66 -16.02
N ALA A 71 4.10 -1.38 -17.05
CA ALA A 71 3.25 -2.25 -17.86
C ALA A 71 2.57 -3.34 -17.02
N PHE A 72 3.18 -3.79 -15.93
CA PHE A 72 2.58 -4.77 -15.02
C PHE A 72 1.50 -4.18 -14.10
N ALA A 73 1.39 -2.86 -13.97
CA ALA A 73 0.53 -2.22 -12.98
C ALA A 73 -0.96 -2.65 -13.06
N PRO A 74 -1.58 -2.77 -14.25
CA PRO A 74 -2.98 -3.19 -14.36
C PRO A 74 -3.26 -4.60 -13.84
N LEU A 75 -2.24 -5.47 -13.78
CA LEU A 75 -2.36 -6.87 -13.35
C LEU A 75 -1.87 -7.05 -11.90
N SER A 76 -0.69 -6.50 -11.61
CA SER A 76 -0.02 -6.65 -10.31
C SER A 76 -0.76 -5.93 -9.18
N LEU A 77 -1.26 -4.71 -9.39
CA LEU A 77 -1.93 -3.97 -8.31
C LEU A 77 -3.21 -4.70 -7.85
N PRO A 78 -4.15 -5.10 -8.75
CA PRO A 78 -5.31 -5.88 -8.33
C PRO A 78 -4.93 -7.22 -7.70
N PHE A 79 -3.93 -7.92 -8.25
CA PHE A 79 -3.49 -9.22 -7.72
C PHE A 79 -3.02 -9.12 -6.27
N PHE A 80 -2.13 -8.19 -5.94
CA PHE A 80 -1.63 -8.06 -4.57
C PHE A 80 -2.65 -7.48 -3.60
N ILE A 81 -3.54 -6.59 -4.07
CA ILE A 81 -4.68 -6.14 -3.27
C ILE A 81 -5.58 -7.32 -2.88
N GLU A 82 -5.88 -8.22 -3.82
CA GLU A 82 -6.66 -9.43 -3.53
C GLU A 82 -5.93 -10.33 -2.52
N LYS A 83 -4.61 -10.49 -2.65
CA LYS A 83 -3.81 -11.28 -1.69
C LYS A 83 -3.80 -10.68 -0.28
N ILE A 84 -3.76 -9.36 -0.16
CA ILE A 84 -3.84 -8.68 1.15
C ILE A 84 -5.21 -8.92 1.79
N GLY A 85 -6.30 -8.79 1.02
CA GLY A 85 -7.66 -8.93 1.53
C GLY A 85 -8.13 -10.36 1.84
N LYS A 86 -7.31 -11.40 1.58
CA LYS A 86 -7.65 -12.79 1.90
C LYS A 86 -7.53 -13.06 3.39
N ASN A 87 -8.62 -13.52 4.01
CA ASN A 87 -8.66 -13.85 5.43
C ASN A 87 -8.52 -15.36 5.67
N ASP A 88 -7.41 -15.92 5.23
CA ASP A 88 -7.07 -17.35 5.32
C ASP A 88 -6.03 -17.67 6.42
N GLY A 89 -5.55 -16.65 7.15
CA GLY A 89 -4.59 -16.80 8.25
C GLY A 89 -3.12 -16.91 7.78
N GLU A 90 -2.83 -16.59 6.52
CA GLU A 90 -1.48 -16.61 5.96
C GLU A 90 -0.77 -15.25 6.07
N ASP A 91 -0.47 -14.81 7.30
CA ASP A 91 0.18 -13.51 7.55
C ASP A 91 1.52 -13.33 6.81
N ASP A 92 2.27 -14.42 6.60
CA ASP A 92 3.49 -14.39 5.77
C ASP A 92 3.21 -14.00 4.31
N VAL A 93 2.11 -14.52 3.75
CA VAL A 93 1.72 -14.25 2.36
C VAL A 93 1.17 -12.84 2.23
N LYS A 94 0.37 -12.38 3.20
CA LYS A 94 -0.06 -10.98 3.27
C LYS A 94 1.12 -10.03 3.36
N TYR A 95 2.08 -10.32 4.24
CA TYR A 95 3.27 -9.51 4.39
C TYR A 95 4.10 -9.47 3.10
N ASP A 96 4.33 -10.61 2.46
CA ASP A 96 5.03 -10.67 1.17
C ASP A 96 4.28 -9.87 0.09
N ALA A 97 2.95 -9.92 0.06
CA ALA A 97 2.13 -9.11 -0.86
C ALA A 97 2.28 -7.61 -0.60
N LEU A 98 2.30 -7.18 0.67
CA LEU A 98 2.51 -5.77 1.05
C LEU A 98 3.90 -5.28 0.64
N VAL A 99 4.94 -6.09 0.83
CA VAL A 99 6.31 -5.76 0.42
C VAL A 99 6.40 -5.58 -1.10
N VAL A 100 5.80 -6.47 -1.88
CA VAL A 100 5.80 -6.36 -3.35
C VAL A 100 4.98 -5.15 -3.79
N LEU A 101 3.80 -4.93 -3.20
CA LEU A 101 2.97 -3.77 -3.49
C LEU A 101 3.73 -2.46 -3.24
N GLN A 102 4.46 -2.35 -2.14
CA GLN A 102 5.30 -1.18 -1.85
C GLN A 102 6.33 -0.93 -2.96
N GLN A 103 7.06 -1.95 -3.40
CA GLN A 103 8.08 -1.80 -4.46
C GLN A 103 7.47 -1.41 -5.81
N CYS A 104 6.30 -1.97 -6.13
CA CYS A 104 5.50 -1.58 -7.30
C CYS A 104 5.11 -0.10 -7.24
N LEU A 105 4.62 0.40 -6.09
CA LEU A 105 4.27 1.80 -5.92
C LEU A 105 5.47 2.74 -6.04
N ASP A 106 6.63 2.33 -5.54
CA ASP A 106 7.85 3.14 -5.64
C ASP A 106 8.34 3.27 -7.09
N SER A 107 8.08 2.27 -7.93
CA SER A 107 8.62 2.16 -9.30
C SER A 107 7.64 2.58 -10.41
N TYR A 108 6.34 2.30 -10.26
CA TYR A 108 5.34 2.52 -11.31
C TYR A 108 5.03 3.99 -11.57
N ASP A 109 4.51 4.26 -12.76
CA ASP A 109 4.08 5.58 -13.17
C ASP A 109 3.01 6.13 -12.22
N ARG A 110 3.25 7.37 -11.78
CA ARG A 110 2.42 8.05 -10.80
C ARG A 110 0.95 8.16 -11.24
N SER A 111 0.69 8.38 -12.52
CA SER A 111 -0.67 8.48 -13.06
C SER A 111 -1.48 7.19 -12.81
N ILE A 112 -0.82 6.03 -12.96
CA ILE A 112 -1.44 4.73 -12.70
C ILE A 112 -1.69 4.55 -11.19
N ILE A 113 -0.73 4.93 -10.35
CA ILE A 113 -0.86 4.89 -8.89
C ILE A 113 -2.05 5.74 -8.42
N ILE A 114 -2.18 6.97 -8.92
CA ILE A 114 -3.31 7.85 -8.58
C ILE A 114 -4.64 7.19 -8.95
N GLY A 115 -4.72 6.56 -10.13
CA GLY A 115 -5.91 5.82 -10.57
C GLY A 115 -6.30 4.66 -9.65
N HIS A 116 -5.32 3.99 -9.04
CA HIS A 116 -5.55 2.84 -8.14
C HIS A 116 -5.54 3.23 -6.65
N CYS A 117 -5.23 4.48 -6.31
CA CYS A 117 -4.97 4.91 -4.94
C CYS A 117 -6.16 4.66 -4.01
N GLY A 118 -7.38 4.86 -4.53
CA GLY A 118 -8.61 4.61 -3.79
C GLY A 118 -8.80 3.15 -3.37
N ILE A 119 -8.58 2.21 -4.29
CA ILE A 119 -8.75 0.77 -4.02
C ILE A 119 -7.61 0.23 -3.14
N ILE A 120 -6.40 0.76 -3.30
CA ILE A 120 -5.26 0.42 -2.43
C ILE A 120 -5.58 0.88 -1.01
N TRP A 121 -6.01 2.13 -0.84
CA TRP A 121 -6.35 2.68 0.47
C TRP A 121 -7.43 1.86 1.18
N GLU A 122 -8.52 1.53 0.47
CA GLU A 122 -9.60 0.71 1.02
C GLU A 122 -9.11 -0.66 1.50
N ALA A 123 -8.27 -1.33 0.70
CA ALA A 123 -7.69 -2.62 1.08
C ALA A 123 -6.83 -2.53 2.34
N LEU A 124 -6.02 -1.47 2.47
CA LEU A 124 -5.16 -1.26 3.65
C LEU A 124 -5.98 -0.93 4.90
N CYS A 125 -7.05 -0.13 4.78
CA CYS A 125 -7.98 0.14 5.88
C CYS A 125 -8.67 -1.14 6.35
N ASN A 126 -9.16 -1.96 5.41
CA ASN A 126 -9.82 -3.22 5.73
C ASN A 126 -8.85 -4.18 6.45
N GLU A 127 -7.59 -4.25 6.02
CA GLU A 127 -6.59 -5.08 6.68
C GLU A 127 -6.32 -4.62 8.13
N LEU A 128 -6.26 -3.32 8.37
CA LEU A 128 -6.00 -2.78 9.70
C LEU A 128 -7.19 -2.82 10.65
N ALA A 129 -8.40 -2.99 10.12
CA ALA A 129 -9.58 -3.32 10.92
C ALA A 129 -9.53 -4.77 11.46
N ILE A 130 -8.70 -5.62 10.85
CA ILE A 130 -8.53 -7.03 11.23
C ILE A 130 -7.26 -7.22 12.06
N SER A 131 -6.17 -6.58 11.63
CA SER A 131 -4.83 -6.74 12.17
C SER A 131 -4.40 -5.49 12.94
N SER A 132 -4.16 -5.62 14.25
CA SER A 132 -3.79 -4.49 15.11
C SER A 132 -2.30 -4.39 15.41
N GLU A 133 -1.55 -5.50 15.35
CA GLU A 133 -0.12 -5.56 15.62
C GLU A 133 0.57 -6.61 14.74
N GLY A 134 1.90 -6.53 14.65
CA GLY A 134 2.73 -7.51 13.94
C GLY A 134 3.15 -7.06 12.53
N LYS A 135 3.83 -7.98 11.83
CA LYS A 135 4.48 -7.69 10.54
C LYS A 135 3.52 -7.16 9.47
N VAL A 136 2.27 -7.61 9.46
CA VAL A 136 1.25 -7.16 8.50
C VAL A 136 0.98 -5.66 8.68
N VAL A 137 0.81 -5.20 9.92
CA VAL A 137 0.62 -3.78 10.23
C VAL A 137 1.83 -2.96 9.79
N GLU A 138 3.05 -3.42 10.09
CA GLU A 138 4.27 -2.74 9.61
C GLU A 138 4.33 -2.67 8.07
N GLY A 139 3.91 -3.74 7.39
CA GLY A 139 3.82 -3.77 5.93
C GLY A 139 2.83 -2.74 5.41
N VAL A 140 1.64 -2.64 6.02
CA VAL A 140 0.64 -1.63 5.67
C VAL A 140 1.20 -0.21 5.85
N GLU A 141 1.87 0.06 6.97
CA GLU A 141 2.47 1.37 7.22
C GLU A 141 3.48 1.77 6.14
N ARG A 142 4.34 0.83 5.70
CA ARG A 142 5.30 1.07 4.61
C ARG A 142 4.61 1.34 3.27
N VAL A 143 3.53 0.62 2.96
CA VAL A 143 2.74 0.85 1.74
C VAL A 143 2.05 2.22 1.79
N VAL A 144 1.46 2.60 2.93
CA VAL A 144 0.85 3.92 3.12
C VAL A 144 1.90 5.02 2.95
N GLU A 145 3.07 4.87 3.57
CA GLU A 145 4.18 5.83 3.43
C GLU A 145 4.56 6.01 1.95
N SER A 146 4.73 4.90 1.22
CA SER A 146 5.02 4.93 -0.22
C SER A 146 3.90 5.62 -1.01
N LEU A 147 2.65 5.23 -0.78
CA LEU A 147 1.49 5.79 -1.46
C LEU A 147 1.39 7.31 -1.22
N SER A 148 1.48 7.74 0.04
CA SER A 148 1.46 9.16 0.43
C SER A 148 2.60 9.95 -0.23
N ARG A 149 3.82 9.39 -0.28
CA ARG A 149 4.96 10.03 -0.93
C ARG A 149 4.75 10.18 -2.44
N ARG A 150 4.26 9.12 -3.11
CA ARG A 150 4.02 9.10 -4.56
C ARG A 150 2.93 10.09 -4.97
N VAL A 151 1.90 10.25 -4.15
CA VAL A 151 0.84 11.26 -4.32
C VAL A 151 1.36 12.67 -4.00
N SER A 152 2.18 12.84 -2.96
CA SER A 152 2.60 14.18 -2.49
C SER A 152 3.65 14.87 -3.38
N ARG A 153 4.50 14.11 -4.10
CA ARG A 153 5.70 14.62 -4.82
C ARG A 153 5.44 15.56 -6.02
N GLU A 154 4.23 16.04 -6.25
CA GLU A 154 3.95 17.02 -7.32
C GLU A 154 4.12 18.47 -6.84
N ALA A 155 4.33 18.69 -5.55
CA ALA A 155 4.51 20.03 -5.00
C ALA A 155 5.88 20.69 -5.32
N VAL A 156 6.89 19.94 -5.79
CA VAL A 156 8.30 20.45 -5.76
C VAL A 156 8.94 20.64 -7.14
N PHE A 157 8.42 20.06 -8.23
CA PHE A 157 9.07 20.18 -9.55
C PHE A 157 8.11 20.63 -10.65
N SER A 158 7.71 21.90 -10.61
CA SER A 158 7.31 22.67 -11.80
C SER A 158 7.53 24.15 -11.55
N VAL A 159 8.80 24.55 -11.43
CA VAL A 159 9.21 25.85 -11.93
C VAL A 159 9.44 25.66 -13.42
N ASP A 160 8.39 25.91 -14.17
CA ASP A 160 8.35 26.59 -15.48
C ASP A 160 7.32 25.96 -16.44
N SER A 161 6.49 26.85 -17.00
CA SER A 161 5.60 26.70 -18.16
C SER A 161 4.32 25.83 -18.04
N GLY A 162 3.18 26.50 -17.83
CA GLY A 162 1.90 26.09 -18.45
C GLY A 162 0.80 25.45 -17.59
N GLY A 163 0.30 26.16 -16.57
CA GLY A 163 -1.13 26.30 -16.20
C GLY A 163 -2.09 25.12 -15.94
N LYS A 164 -1.75 23.85 -16.20
CA LYS A 164 -2.73 22.73 -16.17
C LYS A 164 -2.50 21.72 -15.04
N SER A 165 -1.25 21.42 -14.69
CA SER A 165 -0.91 20.41 -13.66
C SER A 165 -1.39 20.77 -12.24
N LYS A 166 -1.42 22.06 -11.85
CA LYS A 166 -1.82 22.49 -10.49
C LYS A 166 -3.27 22.15 -10.10
N SER A 167 -4.17 21.99 -11.08
CA SER A 167 -5.59 21.67 -10.82
C SER A 167 -5.76 20.18 -10.51
N ASP A 168 -5.08 19.34 -11.27
CA ASP A 168 -5.19 17.88 -11.18
C ASP A 168 -4.52 17.36 -9.89
N THR A 169 -3.44 18.01 -9.43
CA THR A 169 -2.82 17.71 -8.13
C THR A 169 -3.75 18.00 -6.95
N LYS A 170 -4.40 19.17 -7.00
CA LYS A 170 -5.34 19.59 -5.94
C LYS A 170 -6.53 18.66 -5.89
N GLU A 171 -7.02 18.22 -7.04
CA GLU A 171 -8.12 17.27 -7.13
C GLU A 171 -7.72 15.87 -6.66
N ALA A 172 -6.55 15.35 -7.05
CA ALA A 172 -6.09 14.05 -6.59
C ALA A 172 -5.85 14.02 -5.06
N PHE A 173 -5.28 15.11 -4.52
CA PHE A 173 -5.06 15.23 -3.09
C PHE A 173 -6.36 15.51 -2.32
N SER A 174 -7.28 16.31 -2.87
CA SER A 174 -8.61 16.52 -2.28
C SER A 174 -9.42 15.22 -2.27
N VAL A 175 -9.34 14.40 -3.32
CA VAL A 175 -9.97 13.08 -3.38
C VAL A 175 -9.38 12.16 -2.32
N LEU A 176 -8.07 12.15 -2.14
CA LEU A 176 -7.42 11.34 -1.10
C LEU A 176 -7.75 11.80 0.30
N LEU A 177 -7.65 13.10 0.58
CA LEU A 177 -8.06 13.66 1.86
C LEU A 177 -9.54 13.44 2.13
N THR A 178 -10.40 13.59 1.12
CA THR A 178 -11.84 13.33 1.26
C THR A 178 -12.07 11.86 1.56
N ARG A 179 -11.38 10.93 0.90
CA ARG A 179 -11.48 9.50 1.17
C ARG A 179 -10.94 9.15 2.56
N VAL A 180 -9.78 9.67 2.95
CA VAL A 180 -9.22 9.50 4.31
C VAL A 180 -10.18 10.06 5.36
N ASN A 181 -10.71 11.27 5.15
CA ASN A 181 -11.67 11.91 6.05
C ASN A 181 -13.02 11.16 6.09
N SER A 182 -13.51 10.66 4.95
CA SER A 182 -14.72 9.85 4.88
C SER A 182 -14.55 8.49 5.54
N SER A 183 -13.41 7.82 5.36
CA SER A 183 -13.07 6.57 6.04
C SER A 183 -12.92 6.78 7.55
N LEU A 184 -12.25 7.85 7.98
CA LEU A 184 -12.20 8.25 9.39
C LEU A 184 -13.62 8.52 9.91
N LYS A 185 -14.43 9.30 9.20
CA LYS A 185 -15.83 9.55 9.57
C LYS A 185 -16.64 8.26 9.66
N SER A 186 -16.54 7.32 8.73
CA SER A 186 -17.28 6.05 8.82
C SER A 186 -16.79 5.18 9.97
N LEU A 187 -15.49 5.19 10.27
CA LEU A 187 -14.91 4.44 11.39
C LEU A 187 -15.30 5.05 12.75
N PHE A 188 -15.31 6.38 12.86
CA PHE A 188 -15.66 7.10 14.10
C PHE A 188 -17.18 7.32 14.29
N LEU A 189 -17.99 7.30 13.23
CA LEU A 189 -19.44 7.58 13.27
C LEU A 189 -20.32 6.35 13.01
N SER A 190 -19.76 5.15 12.87
CA SER A 190 -20.60 3.95 12.81
C SER A 190 -21.36 3.81 14.15
N PRO A 191 -22.71 3.83 14.14
CA PRO A 191 -23.47 3.63 15.36
C PRO A 191 -23.26 2.19 15.78
N SER A 192 -22.70 1.98 16.97
CA SER A 192 -22.60 0.67 17.62
C SER A 192 -23.92 -0.07 17.48
N SER A 193 -23.97 -1.07 16.60
CA SER A 193 -25.14 -1.93 16.48
C SER A 193 -25.24 -2.73 17.76
N ASN A 194 -26.27 -2.41 18.54
CA ASN A 194 -26.70 -3.19 19.68
C ASN A 194 -26.98 -4.64 19.25
N SER A 195 -26.01 -5.52 19.43
CA SER A 195 -26.25 -6.91 19.80
C SER A 195 -25.19 -7.33 20.81
N PHE A 196 -25.60 -7.25 22.07
CA PHE A 196 -24.86 -7.60 23.26
C PHE A 196 -24.57 -9.12 23.27
N THR A 197 -23.33 -9.53 23.03
CA THR A 197 -22.64 -10.67 23.69
C THR A 197 -21.18 -10.71 23.24
N GLU A 198 -20.34 -9.79 23.74
CA GLU A 198 -18.89 -9.96 24.00
C GLU A 198 -18.33 -8.60 24.45
N GLU A 199 -17.36 -8.60 25.37
CA GLU A 199 -16.90 -7.41 26.11
C GLU A 199 -16.52 -6.21 25.20
N PRO A 200 -17.04 -4.99 25.41
CA PRO A 200 -16.91 -3.88 24.47
C PRO A 200 -15.68 -2.97 24.67
N THR A 201 -14.79 -3.25 25.61
CA THR A 201 -13.72 -2.32 26.01
C THR A 201 -12.40 -2.46 25.24
N THR A 202 -12.19 -3.52 24.46
CA THR A 202 -10.90 -3.79 23.82
C THR A 202 -10.87 -3.59 22.31
N ARG A 203 -12.00 -3.74 21.60
CA ARG A 203 -12.05 -3.57 20.13
C ARG A 203 -12.19 -2.11 19.68
N LEU A 204 -12.94 -1.30 20.42
CA LEU A 204 -13.24 0.09 20.05
C LEU A 204 -12.04 1.06 20.26
N SER A 205 -11.05 0.69 21.08
CA SER A 205 -9.83 1.46 21.29
C SER A 205 -8.73 1.17 20.25
N LEU A 206 -8.73 -0.02 19.66
CA LEU A 206 -7.63 -0.54 18.85
C LEU A 206 -7.73 -0.08 17.38
N ASP A 207 -8.94 -0.14 16.79
CA ASP A 207 -9.23 0.39 15.44
C ASP A 207 -8.95 1.89 15.33
N LYS A 208 -9.28 2.64 16.40
CA LYS A 208 -9.02 4.09 16.48
C LYS A 208 -7.51 4.37 16.55
N CYS A 209 -6.74 3.58 17.31
CA CYS A 209 -5.28 3.72 17.42
C CYS A 209 -4.56 3.38 16.11
N SER A 210 -4.92 2.29 15.43
CA SER A 210 -4.35 1.93 14.13
C SER A 210 -4.66 3.00 13.08
N SER A 211 -5.92 3.46 13.01
CA SER A 211 -6.33 4.52 12.07
C SER A 211 -5.63 5.86 12.33
N LEU A 212 -5.45 6.25 13.60
CA LEU A 212 -4.68 7.43 13.99
C LEU A 212 -3.19 7.28 13.66
N ARG A 213 -2.63 6.07 13.80
CA ARG A 213 -1.24 5.76 13.49
C ARG A 213 -0.99 5.83 11.97
N ILE A 214 -1.87 5.28 11.15
CA ILE A 214 -1.82 5.44 9.68
C ILE A 214 -1.97 6.92 9.30
N PHE A 215 -2.95 7.60 9.88
CA PHE A 215 -3.18 9.02 9.62
C PHE A 215 -1.91 9.80 9.91
N PHE A 216 -1.25 9.53 11.05
CA PHE A 216 0.01 10.16 11.44
C PHE A 216 1.19 9.80 10.52
N VAL A 217 1.29 8.55 10.06
CA VAL A 217 2.31 8.11 9.08
C VAL A 217 2.11 8.80 7.73
N ALA A 218 0.87 8.82 7.24
CA ALA A 218 0.49 9.53 6.02
C ALA A 218 0.76 11.04 6.15
N LEU A 219 0.46 11.62 7.32
CA LEU A 219 0.76 13.00 7.68
C LEU A 219 2.26 13.29 7.60
N SER A 220 3.06 12.50 8.32
CA SER A 220 4.50 12.71 8.48
C SER A 220 5.23 12.58 7.14
N SER A 221 4.81 11.62 6.32
CA SER A 221 5.32 11.40 4.96
C SER A 221 4.97 12.54 4.01
N SER A 222 3.76 13.09 4.16
CA SER A 222 3.25 14.21 3.35
C SER A 222 3.90 15.53 3.74
N LEU A 223 4.06 15.80 5.04
CA LEU A 223 4.71 16.99 5.60
C LEU A 223 6.20 17.07 5.23
N SER A 224 6.88 15.93 5.19
CA SER A 224 8.27 15.84 4.71
C SER A 224 8.40 16.15 3.20
N SER A 225 7.29 16.07 2.46
CA SER A 225 7.26 16.17 0.99
C SER A 225 6.70 17.50 0.46
N SER A 226 5.96 18.29 1.27
CA SER A 226 5.38 19.57 0.85
C SER A 226 4.86 20.43 2.01
N SER A 227 5.23 21.71 2.05
CA SER A 227 4.72 22.70 3.02
C SER A 227 3.26 23.10 2.78
N LEU A 228 2.75 22.98 1.56
CA LEU A 228 1.34 23.27 1.24
C LEU A 228 0.38 22.23 1.82
N LEU A 229 0.88 21.04 2.13
CA LEU A 229 0.08 20.00 2.76
C LEU A 229 -0.15 20.30 4.24
N PHE A 230 0.71 21.09 4.87
CA PHE A 230 0.62 21.46 6.30
C PHE A 230 -0.70 22.18 6.64
N GLU A 231 -1.14 23.15 5.85
CA GLU A 231 -2.38 23.90 6.13
C GLU A 231 -3.64 23.03 6.04
N VAL A 232 -3.68 22.14 5.04
CA VAL A 232 -4.82 21.23 4.86
C VAL A 232 -4.83 20.14 5.92
N ILE A 233 -3.64 19.66 6.29
CA ILE A 233 -3.41 18.73 7.38
C ILE A 233 -3.82 19.31 8.73
N GLU A 234 -3.44 20.55 9.05
CA GLU A 234 -3.88 21.22 10.28
C GLU A 234 -5.40 21.33 10.34
N GLY A 235 -6.06 21.60 9.22
CA GLY A 235 -7.52 21.62 9.14
C GLY A 235 -8.15 20.26 9.47
N VAL A 236 -7.62 19.17 8.93
CA VAL A 236 -8.14 17.82 9.18
C VAL A 236 -7.81 17.35 10.59
N VAL A 237 -6.59 17.59 11.09
CA VAL A 237 -6.19 17.29 12.48
C VAL A 237 -7.08 18.07 13.46
N GLY A 238 -7.35 19.34 13.18
CA GLY A 238 -8.23 20.18 13.98
C GLY A 238 -9.64 19.61 14.07
N GLU A 239 -10.19 19.14 12.95
CA GLU A 239 -11.52 18.54 12.91
C GLU A 239 -11.56 17.19 13.63
N VAL A 240 -10.54 16.33 13.45
CA VAL A 240 -10.43 15.03 14.16
C VAL A 240 -10.27 15.24 15.67
N MET A 241 -9.45 16.21 16.11
CA MET A 241 -9.25 16.53 17.52
C MET A 241 -10.51 17.11 18.17
N LYS A 242 -11.28 17.91 17.41
CA LYS A 242 -12.57 18.43 17.84
C LYS A 242 -13.58 17.30 18.03
N GLU A 243 -13.67 16.37 17.07
CA GLU A 243 -14.56 15.20 17.13
C GLU A 243 -14.18 14.21 18.24
N LEU A 244 -12.88 13.99 18.49
CA LEU A 244 -12.39 13.19 19.63
C LEU A 244 -12.79 13.82 20.98
N LYS A 245 -12.81 15.15 21.05
CA LYS A 245 -13.24 15.88 22.25
C LYS A 245 -14.76 15.77 22.46
N GLU A 246 -15.54 15.86 21.38
CA GLU A 246 -17.00 15.73 21.42
C GLU A 246 -17.49 14.30 21.71
N THR A 247 -16.71 13.28 21.34
CA THR A 247 -17.01 11.87 21.68
C THR A 247 -16.62 11.52 23.12
N GLY A 248 -15.50 12.05 23.63
CA GLY A 248 -15.11 11.91 25.04
C GLY A 248 -16.09 12.53 26.04
N ASP A 249 -16.73 13.65 25.67
CA ASP A 249 -17.77 14.30 26.49
C ASP A 249 -19.09 13.52 26.53
N LYS A 250 -19.35 12.60 25.58
CA LYS A 250 -20.57 11.78 25.53
C LYS A 250 -20.50 10.47 26.33
N GLU A 251 -19.30 9.96 26.61
CA GLU A 251 -19.11 8.75 27.45
C GLU A 251 -18.98 9.09 28.95
N GLY A 252 -18.83 10.37 29.31
CA GLY A 252 -18.63 10.85 30.68
C GLY A 252 -19.86 11.42 31.39
N GLY A 253 -21.06 11.35 30.79
CA GLY A 253 -22.33 11.83 31.36
C GLY A 253 -23.38 10.73 31.43
#